data_AF-Q64QK2-F1
#
_entry.id   AF-Q64QK2-F1
#
_cell.length_a   1.000
_cell.length_b   1.000
_cell.length_c   1.000
_cell.angle_alpha   90.00
_cell.angle_beta   90.00
_cell.angle_gamma   90.00
#
_symmetry.space_group_name_H-M   'P 1'
#
loop_
_entity.id
_entity.type
_entity.pdbx_description
1 polymer ?
#
loop_
_entity_poly.entity_id
_entity_poly.type
_entity_poly.pdbx_seq_one_letter_code
_entity_poly.pdbx_strand_id
1 'polypeptide(L)'
;MPQTISLYKLFLASPSDVKEERLIVENVINDFNNTYSSQLNARIELCSWEKSSYPSVGEYPQAVINSQIGDEYDIFLGILWTRFGSKTLNYESGTEEEFYRALERSKQADKVHIMMYFNIEGVPLDSLDIEQYSKVRAFQKQIAELGCYYFTYVSSENFKNDLRTHLYKVIENWDVNSKPLTTQVKLSNLPVIIEPIEDEVSELGLLEFQDILNTKSAEAVKSLNEITVSTIWIGEQISEYAQKLNIINEQKPVNQIQLAKAVINTSAKAMNQYAMKIEQPIQNWITSFEEIVRAFKGLLQVSDDIIPEESWQENKEALRLLLNNVDSSYGQLVEFYKSVKGLPKMTQYIILAKKNVCSKLKELLDSIDRCKISANEMIDLINKKLFDSDNL
;
A
#
# COMPACT_ATOMS: atom_id res chain seq x y z
N MET A 1 -32.88 -13.78 -22.25
CA MET A 1 -33.60 -14.52 -21.17
C MET A 1 -33.40 -13.75 -19.87
N PRO A 2 -34.34 -13.76 -18.92
CA PRO A 2 -34.12 -13.15 -17.60
C PRO A 2 -32.94 -13.84 -16.91
N GLN A 3 -32.08 -13.05 -16.26
CA GLN A 3 -30.91 -13.52 -15.50
C GLN A 3 -31.13 -13.26 -14.02
N THR A 4 -30.73 -14.21 -13.17
CA THR A 4 -30.65 -14.01 -11.72
C THR A 4 -29.35 -13.31 -11.39
N ILE A 5 -29.43 -12.19 -10.67
CA ILE A 5 -28.30 -11.33 -10.31
C ILE A 5 -28.34 -11.08 -8.80
N SER A 6 -27.20 -11.24 -8.15
CA SER A 6 -26.98 -10.86 -6.76
C SER A 6 -26.86 -9.34 -6.64
N LEU A 7 -27.66 -8.73 -5.78
CA LEU A 7 -27.63 -7.28 -5.53
C LEU A 7 -26.91 -7.01 -4.21
N TYR A 8 -25.79 -6.31 -4.28
CA TYR A 8 -25.02 -5.88 -3.12
C TYR A 8 -25.25 -4.39 -2.85
N LYS A 9 -25.60 -4.05 -1.61
CA LYS A 9 -25.82 -2.67 -1.19
C LYS A 9 -24.53 -2.10 -0.60
N LEU A 10 -24.09 -0.95 -1.13
CA LEU A 10 -22.93 -0.21 -0.67
C LEU A 10 -23.37 1.06 0.04
N PHE A 11 -23.05 1.18 1.32
CA PHE A 11 -23.30 2.37 2.11
C PHE A 11 -22.09 3.31 2.10
N LEU A 12 -22.29 4.54 1.61
CA LEU A 12 -21.26 5.58 1.52
C LEU A 12 -21.32 6.52 2.73
N ALA A 13 -20.33 6.40 3.61
CA ALA A 13 -20.10 7.24 4.77
C ALA A 13 -19.00 8.26 4.46
N SER A 14 -19.35 9.55 4.42
CA SER A 14 -18.36 10.60 4.16
C SER A 14 -18.80 11.97 4.66
N PRO A 15 -17.87 12.82 5.12
CA PRO A 15 -18.15 14.22 5.39
C PRO A 15 -18.43 15.02 4.11
N SER A 16 -18.82 16.29 4.26
CA SER A 16 -19.26 17.14 3.15
C SER A 16 -18.15 17.72 2.28
N ASP A 17 -16.89 17.58 2.66
CA ASP A 17 -15.71 18.14 1.97
C ASP A 17 -15.17 17.23 0.85
N VAL A 18 -15.67 16.00 0.71
CA VAL A 18 -15.26 15.01 -0.31
C VAL A 18 -16.32 14.81 -1.40
N LYS A 19 -16.89 15.92 -1.91
CA LYS A 19 -17.97 15.88 -2.91
C LYS A 19 -17.54 15.24 -4.23
N GLU A 20 -16.29 15.46 -4.63
CA GLU A 20 -15.74 14.92 -5.86
C GLU A 20 -15.63 13.40 -5.78
N GLU A 21 -15.16 12.88 -4.64
CA GLU A 21 -15.09 11.46 -4.39
C GLU A 21 -16.45 10.78 -4.40
N ARG A 22 -17.50 11.44 -3.87
CA ARG A 22 -18.87 10.90 -3.97
C ARG A 22 -19.33 10.73 -5.41
N LEU A 23 -19.04 11.70 -6.29
CA LEU A 23 -19.33 11.58 -7.72
C LEU A 23 -18.51 10.46 -8.38
N ILE A 24 -17.27 10.28 -7.96
CA ILE A 24 -16.41 9.19 -8.44
C ILE A 24 -16.98 7.83 -8.02
N VAL A 25 -17.45 7.67 -6.79
CA VAL A 25 -18.11 6.44 -6.31
C VAL A 25 -19.32 6.11 -7.19
N GLU A 26 -20.18 7.10 -7.47
CA GLU A 26 -21.34 6.92 -8.36
C GLU A 26 -20.92 6.45 -9.76
N ASN A 27 -19.93 7.10 -10.35
CA ASN A 27 -19.45 6.75 -11.68
C ASN A 27 -18.80 5.35 -11.71
N VAL A 28 -17.99 5.01 -10.72
CA VAL A 28 -17.33 3.71 -10.62
C VAL A 28 -18.37 2.59 -10.45
N ILE A 29 -19.40 2.79 -9.64
CA ILE A 29 -20.50 1.80 -9.48
C ILE A 29 -21.29 1.64 -10.78
N ASN A 30 -21.58 2.74 -11.47
CA ASN A 30 -22.26 2.67 -12.78
C ASN A 30 -21.42 1.93 -13.82
N ASP A 31 -20.13 2.25 -13.92
CA ASP A 31 -19.18 1.59 -14.82
C ASP A 31 -19.03 0.11 -14.47
N PHE A 32 -18.95 -0.22 -13.18
CA PHE A 32 -18.90 -1.60 -12.69
C PHE A 32 -20.14 -2.37 -13.13
N ASN A 33 -21.34 -1.82 -12.87
CA ASN A 33 -22.59 -2.43 -13.25
C ASN A 33 -22.71 -2.58 -14.78
N ASN A 34 -22.21 -1.63 -15.57
CA ASN A 34 -22.27 -1.75 -17.03
C ASN A 34 -21.27 -2.77 -17.58
N THR A 35 -20.11 -2.93 -16.93
CA THR A 35 -19.01 -3.75 -17.43
C THR A 35 -19.08 -5.19 -16.92
N TYR A 36 -19.36 -5.39 -15.64
CA TYR A 36 -19.14 -6.66 -14.95
C TYR A 36 -20.44 -7.37 -14.51
N SER A 37 -21.62 -6.73 -14.61
CA SER A 37 -22.88 -7.33 -14.11
C SER A 37 -23.16 -8.71 -14.68
N SER A 38 -22.94 -8.90 -15.98
CA SER A 38 -23.20 -10.19 -16.64
C SER A 38 -22.09 -11.22 -16.40
N GLN A 39 -20.86 -10.76 -16.15
CA GLN A 39 -19.72 -11.64 -15.90
C GLN A 39 -19.75 -12.21 -14.48
N LEU A 40 -20.03 -11.35 -13.49
CA LEU A 40 -20.01 -11.68 -12.06
C LEU A 40 -21.41 -12.03 -11.51
N ASN A 41 -22.44 -12.00 -12.35
CA ASN A 41 -23.86 -12.10 -11.94
C ASN A 41 -24.19 -11.21 -10.73
N ALA A 42 -23.60 -10.02 -10.66
CA ALA A 42 -23.62 -9.17 -9.50
C ALA A 42 -23.87 -7.71 -9.87
N ARG A 43 -24.64 -6.99 -9.06
CA ARG A 43 -24.85 -5.54 -9.18
C ARG A 43 -24.62 -4.87 -7.85
N ILE A 44 -24.15 -3.63 -7.90
CA ILE A 44 -23.96 -2.78 -6.73
C ILE A 44 -25.00 -1.68 -6.74
N GLU A 45 -25.74 -1.54 -5.64
CA GLU A 45 -26.64 -0.42 -5.36
C GLU A 45 -25.98 0.53 -4.36
N LEU A 46 -25.84 1.81 -4.74
CA LEU A 46 -25.29 2.82 -3.85
C LEU A 46 -26.39 3.37 -2.92
N CYS A 47 -26.18 3.21 -1.62
CA CYS A 47 -26.97 3.84 -0.56
C CYS A 47 -26.21 5.06 -0.02
N SER A 48 -26.84 6.23 -0.04
CA SER A 48 -26.29 7.44 0.58
C SER A 48 -27.37 8.19 1.34
N TRP A 49 -27.00 8.84 2.45
CA TRP A 49 -27.97 9.56 3.29
C TRP A 49 -28.72 10.65 2.52
N GLU A 50 -28.11 11.31 1.51
CA GLU A 50 -28.75 12.35 0.71
C GLU A 50 -29.87 11.83 -0.21
N LYS A 51 -29.76 10.56 -0.63
CA LYS A 51 -30.70 9.91 -1.56
C LYS A 51 -31.67 8.96 -0.86
N SER A 52 -31.32 8.49 0.34
CA SER A 52 -32.03 7.43 1.05
C SER A 52 -32.61 7.84 2.41
N SER A 53 -32.39 9.08 2.87
CA SER A 53 -33.02 9.61 4.10
C SER A 53 -34.17 10.59 3.79
N TYR A 54 -35.16 10.64 4.67
CA TYR A 54 -36.29 11.56 4.63
C TYR A 54 -36.47 12.23 6.00
N PRO A 55 -36.95 13.49 6.07
CA PRO A 55 -37.15 14.17 7.35
C PRO A 55 -38.04 13.34 8.30
N SER A 56 -37.53 13.06 9.50
CA SER A 56 -38.24 12.33 10.54
C SER A 56 -37.73 12.74 11.93
N VAL A 57 -38.38 12.29 13.00
CA VAL A 57 -38.01 12.60 14.39
C VAL A 57 -37.40 11.36 15.04
N GLY A 58 -36.23 11.53 15.67
CA GLY A 58 -35.53 10.49 16.43
C GLY A 58 -34.81 11.11 17.62
N GLU A 59 -34.03 10.31 18.35
CA GLU A 59 -33.32 10.74 19.57
C GLU A 59 -32.32 11.88 19.31
N TYR A 60 -31.64 11.84 18.16
CA TYR A 60 -30.80 12.90 17.60
C TYR A 60 -30.76 12.79 16.06
N PRO A 61 -30.32 13.81 15.31
CA PRO A 61 -30.39 13.81 13.84
C PRO A 61 -29.73 12.58 13.17
N GLN A 62 -28.56 12.17 13.67
CA GLN A 62 -27.85 11.01 13.12
C GLN A 62 -28.55 9.67 13.45
N ALA A 63 -29.31 9.56 14.55
CA ALA A 63 -30.14 8.37 14.83
C ALA A 63 -31.27 8.18 13.81
N VAL A 64 -31.82 9.27 13.28
CA VAL A 64 -32.82 9.22 12.20
C VAL A 64 -32.17 8.68 10.92
N ILE A 65 -31.00 9.20 10.56
CA ILE A 65 -30.24 8.74 9.38
C ILE A 65 -29.89 7.26 9.52
N ASN A 66 -29.33 6.85 10.66
CA ASN A 66 -28.94 5.46 10.92
C ASN A 66 -30.15 4.49 10.88
N SER A 67 -31.29 4.88 11.44
CA SER A 67 -32.50 4.03 11.42
C SER A 67 -33.14 3.94 10.03
N GLN A 68 -32.97 4.96 9.18
CA GLN A 68 -33.48 4.97 7.81
C GLN A 68 -32.57 4.24 6.81
N ILE A 69 -31.25 4.32 6.98
CA ILE A 69 -30.30 3.51 6.21
C ILE A 69 -30.45 2.04 6.60
N GLY A 70 -30.73 1.77 7.88
CA GLY A 70 -30.83 0.43 8.43
C GLY A 70 -29.48 -0.29 8.46
N ASP A 71 -29.53 -1.56 8.84
CA ASP A 71 -28.37 -2.46 8.85
C ASP A 71 -28.40 -3.41 7.63
N GLU A 72 -29.01 -2.97 6.52
CA GLU A 72 -29.17 -3.75 5.29
C GLU A 72 -28.18 -3.31 4.21
N TYR A 73 -26.88 -3.29 4.53
CA TYR A 73 -25.82 -3.08 3.54
C TYR A 73 -24.73 -4.14 3.67
N ASP A 74 -24.14 -4.50 2.53
CA ASP A 74 -23.09 -5.52 2.41
C ASP A 74 -21.71 -4.87 2.44
N ILE A 75 -21.57 -3.67 1.88
CA ILE A 75 -20.31 -2.93 1.83
C ILE A 75 -20.46 -1.60 2.58
N PHE A 76 -19.55 -1.33 3.50
CA PHE A 76 -19.34 -0.01 4.09
C PHE A 76 -18.18 0.68 3.38
N LEU A 77 -18.38 1.89 2.88
CA LEU A 77 -17.35 2.71 2.26
C LEU A 77 -17.20 4.04 3.00
N GLY A 78 -16.12 4.18 3.77
CA GLY A 78 -15.76 5.41 4.47
C GLY A 78 -14.71 6.22 3.70
N ILE A 79 -14.96 7.51 3.50
CA ILE A 79 -14.02 8.44 2.84
C ILE A 79 -13.83 9.67 3.72
N LEU A 80 -12.58 9.98 4.10
CA LEU A 80 -12.24 11.17 4.89
C LEU A 80 -11.08 11.95 4.26
N TRP A 81 -11.12 13.28 4.41
CA TRP A 81 -10.03 14.17 4.00
C TRP A 81 -9.60 15.11 5.13
N THR A 82 -10.17 16.31 5.18
CA THR A 82 -9.81 17.32 6.19
C THR A 82 -10.84 17.51 7.27
N ARG A 83 -12.10 17.22 6.97
CA ARG A 83 -13.20 17.29 7.91
C ARG A 83 -13.42 15.94 8.56
N PHE A 84 -13.58 15.93 9.88
CA PHE A 84 -14.02 14.74 10.62
C PHE A 84 -15.55 14.68 10.69
N GLY A 85 -16.19 15.83 10.92
CA GLY A 85 -17.65 15.96 10.99
C GLY A 85 -18.11 16.62 12.29
N SER A 86 -19.41 16.46 12.56
CA SER A 86 -20.06 16.99 13.75
C SER A 86 -20.29 15.89 14.77
N LYS A 87 -19.98 16.21 16.04
CA LYS A 87 -20.17 15.33 17.19
C LYS A 87 -21.61 14.82 17.27
N THR A 88 -21.76 13.52 17.51
CA THR A 88 -23.04 12.87 17.78
C THR A 88 -23.19 12.63 19.29
N LEU A 89 -24.19 11.86 19.72
CA LEU A 89 -24.43 11.62 21.13
C LEU A 89 -23.22 10.97 21.82
N ASN A 90 -22.63 9.96 21.17
CA ASN A 90 -21.56 9.13 21.75
C ASN A 90 -20.24 9.20 20.98
N TYR A 91 -20.21 9.80 19.78
CA TYR A 91 -19.04 9.82 18.90
C TYR A 91 -18.67 11.25 18.50
N GLU A 92 -17.41 11.46 18.12
CA GLU A 92 -16.88 12.76 17.71
C GLU A 92 -17.25 13.12 16.25
N SER A 93 -17.76 12.16 15.47
CA SER A 93 -18.44 12.42 14.19
C SER A 93 -19.51 11.37 13.82
N GLY A 94 -20.41 11.74 12.90
CA GLY A 94 -21.36 10.80 12.29
C GLY A 94 -20.67 9.67 11.51
N THR A 95 -19.61 9.98 10.75
CA THR A 95 -18.84 8.97 10.00
C THR A 95 -18.10 8.00 10.92
N GLU A 96 -17.66 8.46 12.09
CA GLU A 96 -17.11 7.60 13.13
C GLU A 96 -18.16 6.65 13.72
N GLU A 97 -19.35 7.17 14.06
CA GLU A 97 -20.47 6.37 14.53
C GLU A 97 -20.87 5.30 13.51
N GLU A 98 -20.95 5.68 12.24
CA GLU A 98 -21.25 4.79 11.10
C GLU A 98 -20.18 3.69 10.95
N PHE A 99 -18.89 4.03 11.08
CA PHE A 99 -17.79 3.05 11.04
C PHE A 99 -17.88 2.04 12.18
N TYR A 100 -18.09 2.48 13.43
CA TYR A 100 -18.16 1.56 14.55
C TYR A 100 -19.36 0.61 14.45
N ARG A 101 -20.50 1.10 13.95
CA ARG A 101 -21.65 0.24 13.63
C ARG A 101 -21.30 -0.82 12.57
N ALA A 102 -20.63 -0.43 11.49
CA ALA A 102 -20.20 -1.36 10.45
C ALA A 102 -19.18 -2.38 11.00
N LEU A 103 -18.25 -1.95 11.84
CA LEU A 103 -17.25 -2.80 12.49
C LEU A 103 -17.88 -3.81 13.45
N GLU A 104 -18.88 -3.40 14.22
CA GLU A 104 -19.64 -4.32 15.07
C GLU A 104 -20.38 -5.37 14.24
N ARG A 105 -21.01 -4.96 13.12
CA ARG A 105 -21.68 -5.89 12.20
C ARG A 105 -20.70 -6.87 11.56
N SER A 106 -19.55 -6.39 11.10
CA SER A 106 -18.49 -7.23 10.49
C SER A 106 -17.96 -8.30 11.46
N LYS A 107 -18.01 -8.05 12.78
CA LYS A 107 -17.67 -9.03 13.82
C LYS A 107 -18.78 -10.04 14.11
N GLN A 108 -20.01 -9.73 13.73
CA GLN A 108 -21.16 -10.63 13.83
C GLN A 108 -21.24 -11.51 12.57
N ALA A 109 -22.12 -12.52 12.54
CA ALA A 109 -22.23 -13.43 11.40
C ALA A 109 -22.66 -12.76 10.07
N ASP A 110 -23.06 -11.48 10.13
CA ASP A 110 -23.34 -10.63 8.96
C ASP A 110 -22.03 -10.11 8.36
N LYS A 111 -21.65 -10.69 7.22
CA LYS A 111 -20.42 -10.39 6.48
C LYS A 111 -20.46 -8.99 5.84
N VAL A 112 -20.37 -7.93 6.64
CA VAL A 112 -20.14 -6.57 6.12
C VAL A 112 -18.68 -6.41 5.76
N HIS A 113 -18.41 -6.02 4.51
CA HIS A 113 -17.07 -5.64 4.07
C HIS A 113 -16.83 -4.15 4.30
N ILE A 114 -15.71 -3.80 4.93
CA ILE A 114 -15.39 -2.42 5.30
C ILE A 114 -14.25 -1.90 4.44
N MET A 115 -14.49 -0.79 3.75
CA MET A 115 -13.51 -0.10 2.92
C MET A 115 -13.31 1.32 3.46
N MET A 116 -12.07 1.67 3.81
CA MET A 116 -11.72 2.99 4.34
C MET A 116 -10.67 3.68 3.46
N TYR A 117 -10.93 4.94 3.10
CA TYR A 117 -10.04 5.74 2.27
C TYR A 117 -9.77 7.11 2.91
N PHE A 118 -8.50 7.51 2.89
CA PHE A 118 -8.06 8.81 3.39
C PHE A 118 -7.36 9.60 2.29
N ASN A 119 -7.91 10.77 1.98
CA ASN A 119 -7.23 11.73 1.13
C ASN A 119 -6.05 12.35 1.89
N ILE A 120 -4.86 12.27 1.31
CA ILE A 120 -3.61 12.85 1.86
C ILE A 120 -3.08 14.00 0.99
N GLU A 121 -3.89 14.50 0.06
CA GLU A 121 -3.57 15.68 -0.74
C GLU A 121 -3.37 16.92 0.14
N GLY A 122 -2.34 17.69 -0.18
CA GLY A 122 -1.93 18.85 0.62
C GLY A 122 -2.97 19.97 0.55
N VAL A 123 -3.35 20.50 1.70
CA VAL A 123 -4.32 21.61 1.83
C VAL A 123 -3.60 22.86 2.31
N PRO A 124 -3.91 24.05 1.76
CA PRO A 124 -3.40 25.30 2.28
C PRO A 124 -3.73 25.45 3.78
N LEU A 125 -2.71 25.80 4.59
CA LEU A 125 -2.86 25.92 6.05
C LEU A 125 -3.92 26.97 6.44
N ASP A 126 -4.08 28.02 5.64
CA ASP A 126 -5.03 29.11 5.91
C ASP A 126 -6.50 28.69 5.79
N SER A 127 -6.78 27.62 5.03
CA SER A 127 -8.13 27.05 4.86
C SER A 127 -8.36 25.79 5.70
N LEU A 128 -7.34 25.32 6.42
CA LEU A 128 -7.39 24.06 7.16
C LEU A 128 -7.92 24.29 8.58
N ASP A 129 -9.04 23.64 8.89
CA ASP A 129 -9.46 23.48 10.29
C ASP A 129 -8.55 22.44 10.96
N ILE A 130 -7.58 22.92 11.72
CA ILE A 130 -6.55 22.10 12.37
C ILE A 130 -7.17 21.10 13.35
N GLU A 131 -8.26 21.47 14.04
CA GLU A 131 -8.91 20.58 15.00
C GLU A 131 -9.57 19.40 14.28
N GLN A 132 -10.35 19.69 13.24
CA GLN A 132 -10.99 18.67 12.40
C GLN A 132 -9.96 17.75 11.75
N TYR A 133 -8.90 18.32 11.17
CA TYR A 133 -7.84 17.55 10.53
C TYR A 133 -7.10 16.65 11.53
N SER A 134 -6.84 17.16 12.73
CA SER A 134 -6.24 16.36 13.82
C SER A 134 -7.13 15.19 14.21
N LYS A 135 -8.45 15.37 14.27
CA LYS A 135 -9.41 14.27 14.55
C LYS A 135 -9.39 13.22 13.44
N VAL A 136 -9.35 13.62 12.16
CA VAL A 136 -9.20 12.67 11.03
C VAL A 136 -7.92 11.83 11.18
N ARG A 137 -6.79 12.46 11.49
CA ARG A 137 -5.51 11.76 11.66
C ARG A 137 -5.47 10.87 12.90
N ALA A 138 -6.14 11.26 13.98
CA ALA A 138 -6.29 10.42 15.17
C ALA A 138 -7.16 9.18 14.85
N PHE A 139 -8.30 9.39 14.20
CA PHE A 139 -9.19 8.31 13.79
C PHE A 139 -8.51 7.34 12.80
N GLN A 140 -7.73 7.85 11.84
CA GLN A 140 -6.93 7.04 10.92
C GLN A 140 -5.98 6.08 11.66
N LYS A 141 -5.33 6.53 12.73
CA LYS A 141 -4.47 5.67 13.56
C LYS A 141 -5.30 4.66 14.35
N GLN A 142 -6.41 5.10 14.93
CA GLN A 142 -7.28 4.27 15.74
C GLN A 142 -7.89 3.09 14.96
N ILE A 143 -8.36 3.32 13.73
CA ILE A 143 -8.89 2.21 12.92
C ILE A 143 -7.80 1.21 12.52
N ALA A 144 -6.55 1.66 12.36
CA ALA A 144 -5.40 0.79 12.11
C ALA A 144 -5.15 -0.15 13.29
N GLU A 145 -5.21 0.39 14.52
CA GLU A 145 -5.08 -0.38 15.76
C GLU A 145 -6.22 -1.38 15.96
N LEU A 146 -7.40 -1.10 15.40
CA LEU A 146 -8.56 -2.01 15.39
C LEU A 146 -8.45 -3.11 14.33
N GLY A 147 -7.35 -3.16 13.56
CA GLY A 147 -7.14 -4.16 12.51
C GLY A 147 -7.82 -3.82 11.18
N CYS A 148 -8.38 -2.62 11.03
CA CYS A 148 -8.95 -2.17 9.75
C CYS A 148 -7.83 -1.67 8.84
N TYR A 149 -7.57 -2.39 7.75
CA TYR A 149 -6.70 -1.91 6.69
C TYR A 149 -7.40 -0.78 5.90
N TYR A 150 -6.71 0.32 5.64
CA TYR A 150 -7.23 1.47 4.92
C TYR A 150 -6.27 1.87 3.80
N PHE A 151 -6.80 2.56 2.79
CA PHE A 151 -6.00 3.12 1.70
C PHE A 151 -5.84 4.63 1.83
N THR A 152 -4.69 5.13 1.39
CA THR A 152 -4.44 6.58 1.25
C THR A 152 -4.23 6.92 -0.21
N TYR A 153 -4.77 8.04 -0.66
CA TYR A 153 -4.62 8.49 -2.04
C TYR A 153 -4.28 9.97 -2.12
N VAL A 154 -3.65 10.34 -3.24
CA VAL A 154 -3.42 11.71 -3.66
C VAL A 154 -4.10 11.86 -5.02
N SER A 155 -4.95 12.89 -5.18
CA SER A 155 -5.80 13.12 -6.34
C SER A 155 -6.97 12.15 -6.53
N SER A 156 -8.02 12.69 -7.13
CA SER A 156 -9.25 12.00 -7.52
C SER A 156 -9.05 10.82 -8.47
N GLU A 157 -8.05 10.89 -9.37
CA GLU A 157 -7.81 9.84 -10.36
C GLU A 157 -7.22 8.58 -9.70
N ASN A 158 -6.31 8.73 -8.73
CA ASN A 158 -5.82 7.61 -7.94
C ASN A 158 -6.96 6.95 -7.17
N PHE A 159 -7.80 7.75 -6.50
CA PHE A 159 -8.97 7.25 -5.78
C PHE A 159 -9.90 6.44 -6.69
N LYS A 160 -10.20 6.95 -7.88
CA LYS A 160 -11.03 6.27 -8.87
C LYS A 160 -10.47 4.90 -9.26
N ASN A 161 -9.19 4.83 -9.57
CA ASN A 161 -8.54 3.60 -10.01
C ASN A 161 -8.43 2.56 -8.88
N ASP A 162 -8.10 3.00 -7.67
CA ASP A 162 -8.06 2.15 -6.48
C ASP A 162 -9.46 1.61 -6.15
N LEU A 163 -10.48 2.49 -6.10
CA LEU A 163 -11.86 2.10 -5.81
C LEU A 163 -12.39 1.09 -6.83
N ARG A 164 -12.16 1.33 -8.12
CA ARG A 164 -12.58 0.41 -9.19
C ARG A 164 -11.96 -0.98 -9.00
N THR A 165 -10.66 -1.03 -8.74
CA THR A 165 -9.92 -2.28 -8.56
C THR A 165 -10.39 -3.02 -7.30
N HIS A 166 -10.56 -2.32 -6.19
CA HIS A 166 -10.95 -2.93 -4.92
C HIS A 166 -12.39 -3.44 -4.97
N LEU A 167 -13.34 -2.67 -5.51
CA LEU A 167 -14.74 -3.12 -5.65
C LEU A 167 -14.85 -4.38 -6.50
N TYR A 168 -14.09 -4.47 -7.59
CA TYR A 168 -14.05 -5.68 -8.41
C TYR A 168 -13.64 -6.90 -7.60
N LYS A 169 -12.53 -6.80 -6.86
CA LYS A 169 -12.02 -7.90 -6.02
C LYS A 169 -13.01 -8.31 -4.92
N VAL A 170 -13.68 -7.35 -4.29
CA VAL A 170 -14.68 -7.64 -3.24
C VAL A 170 -15.82 -8.47 -3.79
N ILE A 171 -16.39 -8.07 -4.92
CA ILE A 171 -17.53 -8.76 -5.52
C ILE A 171 -17.12 -10.12 -6.10
N GLU A 172 -15.96 -10.20 -6.76
CA GLU A 172 -15.43 -11.46 -7.30
C GLU A 172 -15.24 -12.51 -6.19
N ASN A 173 -14.64 -12.12 -5.06
CA ASN A 173 -14.46 -13.01 -3.90
C ASN A 173 -15.79 -13.50 -3.31
N TRP A 174 -16.85 -12.70 -3.41
CA TRP A 174 -18.19 -13.12 -2.95
C TRP A 174 -18.90 -14.02 -3.94
N ASP A 175 -18.72 -13.82 -5.25
CA ASP A 175 -19.30 -14.71 -6.28
C ASP A 175 -18.69 -16.12 -6.20
N VAL A 176 -17.37 -16.25 -6.01
CA VAL A 176 -16.67 -17.54 -5.84
C VAL A 176 -17.22 -18.34 -4.66
N ASN A 177 -17.53 -17.66 -3.54
CA ASN A 177 -18.06 -18.27 -2.33
C ASN A 177 -19.57 -18.56 -2.36
N SER A 178 -20.28 -18.08 -3.40
CA SER A 178 -21.75 -18.14 -3.48
C SER A 178 -22.29 -19.21 -4.44
N LYS A 179 -21.43 -19.90 -5.22
CA LYS A 179 -21.87 -20.96 -6.12
C LYS A 179 -22.32 -22.21 -5.35
N PRO A 180 -23.59 -22.63 -5.41
CA PRO A 180 -23.98 -23.94 -4.93
C PRO A 180 -23.48 -24.98 -5.94
N LEU A 181 -22.52 -25.83 -5.51
CA LEU A 181 -22.14 -27.02 -6.26
C LEU A 181 -23.35 -27.94 -6.41
N THR A 182 -24.00 -27.89 -7.57
CA THR A 182 -25.01 -28.86 -7.96
C THR A 182 -24.44 -29.72 -9.08
N THR A 183 -23.59 -30.67 -8.72
CA THR A 183 -23.40 -31.88 -9.52
C THR A 183 -23.05 -33.01 -8.56
N GLN A 184 -23.98 -33.93 -8.34
CA GLN A 184 -23.76 -35.10 -7.50
C GLN A 184 -22.71 -36.01 -8.15
N VAL A 185 -21.52 -36.07 -7.57
CA VAL A 185 -20.57 -37.17 -7.77
C VAL A 185 -20.39 -37.85 -6.42
N LYS A 186 -20.73 -39.15 -6.33
CA LYS A 186 -20.61 -39.94 -5.11
C LYS A 186 -19.12 -40.18 -4.78
N LEU A 187 -18.64 -39.56 -3.71
CA LEU A 187 -17.25 -39.56 -3.26
C LEU A 187 -16.90 -40.67 -2.24
N SER A 188 -17.65 -41.77 -2.20
CA SER A 188 -17.53 -42.77 -1.12
C SER A 188 -16.21 -43.56 -1.06
N ASN A 189 -15.22 -43.29 -1.90
CA ASN A 189 -14.01 -44.12 -2.04
C ASN A 189 -12.66 -43.36 -2.03
N LEU A 190 -12.57 -42.10 -1.61
CA LEU A 190 -11.27 -41.42 -1.52
C LEU A 190 -10.75 -41.42 -0.08
N PRO A 191 -9.50 -41.85 0.16
CA PRO A 191 -8.89 -41.81 1.48
C PRO A 191 -8.71 -40.35 1.90
N VAL A 192 -9.35 -39.96 3.00
CA VAL A 192 -9.13 -38.66 3.62
C VAL A 192 -7.83 -38.74 4.41
N ILE A 193 -6.75 -38.21 3.83
CA ILE A 193 -5.59 -37.78 4.60
C ILE A 193 -5.86 -36.31 4.92
N ILE A 194 -6.20 -36.02 6.17
CA ILE A 194 -6.28 -34.65 6.67
C ILE A 194 -4.85 -34.23 6.96
N GLU A 195 -4.25 -33.44 6.07
CA GLU A 195 -3.03 -32.71 6.39
C GLU A 195 -3.38 -31.44 7.21
N PRO A 196 -2.47 -30.98 8.08
CA PRO A 196 -2.72 -29.85 8.97
C PRO A 196 -2.93 -28.57 8.16
N ILE A 197 -3.78 -27.68 8.67
CA ILE A 197 -3.98 -26.33 8.12
C ILE A 197 -2.67 -25.55 8.32
N GLU A 198 -1.86 -25.40 7.26
CA GLU A 198 -0.70 -24.51 7.21
C GLU A 198 -1.10 -23.14 6.63
N ASP A 199 -0.42 -22.09 7.13
CA ASP A 199 -0.55 -20.64 6.89
C ASP A 199 -1.40 -20.18 5.68
N GLU A 200 -2.25 -19.15 5.88
CA GLU A 200 -3.12 -18.45 4.90
C GLU A 200 -2.43 -18.00 3.59
N VAL A 201 -1.11 -18.07 3.49
CA VAL A 201 -0.33 -17.85 2.26
C VAL A 201 -0.50 -19.03 1.27
N SER A 202 -0.90 -20.21 1.75
CA SER A 202 -1.02 -21.44 0.96
C SER A 202 -2.30 -21.56 0.12
N GLU A 203 -3.20 -20.57 0.15
CA GLU A 203 -4.47 -20.58 -0.61
C GLU A 203 -4.48 -19.65 -1.85
N LEU A 204 -3.40 -18.92 -2.14
CA LEU A 204 -3.34 -18.06 -3.33
C LEU A 204 -3.23 -18.91 -4.61
N GLY A 205 -3.98 -18.52 -5.64
CA GLY A 205 -3.93 -19.14 -6.95
C GLY A 205 -2.78 -18.58 -7.82
N LEU A 206 -2.59 -19.22 -8.98
CA LEU A 206 -1.55 -18.84 -9.96
C LEU A 206 -1.65 -17.36 -10.37
N LEU A 207 -2.85 -16.87 -10.61
CA LEU A 207 -3.08 -15.51 -11.10
C LEU A 207 -2.79 -14.47 -10.02
N GLU A 208 -3.16 -14.74 -8.77
CA GLU A 208 -2.86 -13.87 -7.64
C GLU A 208 -1.36 -13.77 -7.41
N PHE A 209 -0.63 -14.89 -7.51
CA PHE A 209 0.82 -14.86 -7.44
C PHE A 209 1.44 -14.06 -8.58
N GLN A 210 0.95 -14.22 -9.81
CA GLN A 210 1.42 -13.42 -10.96
C GLN A 210 1.15 -11.92 -10.78
N ASP A 211 -0.03 -11.56 -10.28
CA ASP A 211 -0.38 -10.18 -9.95
C ASP A 211 0.54 -9.60 -8.88
N ILE A 212 0.83 -10.36 -7.82
CA ILE A 212 1.79 -9.96 -6.78
C ILE A 212 3.17 -9.75 -7.38
N LEU A 213 3.67 -10.69 -8.19
CA LEU A 213 4.97 -10.56 -8.82
C LEU A 213 5.07 -9.30 -9.70
N ASN A 214 4.06 -9.06 -10.55
CA ASN A 214 4.04 -7.88 -11.42
C ASN A 214 3.97 -6.57 -10.61
N THR A 215 3.04 -6.50 -9.67
CA THR A 215 2.79 -5.28 -8.86
C THR A 215 4.00 -4.96 -7.98
N LYS A 216 4.49 -5.96 -7.25
CA LYS A 216 5.57 -5.77 -6.28
C LYS A 216 6.92 -5.59 -6.96
N SER A 217 7.16 -6.19 -8.11
CA SER A 217 8.36 -5.89 -8.90
C SER A 217 8.39 -4.43 -9.34
N ALA A 218 7.26 -3.89 -9.81
CA ALA A 218 7.16 -2.48 -10.20
C ALA A 218 7.37 -1.52 -9.01
N GLU A 219 6.74 -1.81 -7.86
CA GLU A 219 6.94 -1.06 -6.62
C GLU A 219 8.41 -1.09 -6.13
N ALA A 220 9.06 -2.25 -6.23
CA ALA A 220 10.46 -2.44 -5.83
C ALA A 220 11.40 -1.60 -6.70
N VAL A 221 11.23 -1.64 -8.03
CA VAL A 221 12.00 -0.81 -8.98
C VAL A 221 11.77 0.68 -8.72
N LYS A 222 10.51 1.10 -8.51
CA LYS A 222 10.18 2.49 -8.18
C LYS A 222 10.91 2.96 -6.92
N SER A 223 10.89 2.14 -5.87
CA SER A 223 11.52 2.46 -4.59
C SER A 223 13.03 2.63 -4.71
N LEU A 224 13.71 1.74 -5.45
CA LEU A 224 15.15 1.88 -5.74
C LEU A 224 15.46 3.14 -6.55
N ASN A 225 14.60 3.50 -7.49
CA ASN A 225 14.77 4.72 -8.28
C ASN A 225 14.63 5.97 -7.41
N GLU A 226 13.65 6.02 -6.51
CA GLU A 226 13.49 7.13 -5.54
C GLU A 226 14.70 7.30 -4.62
N ILE A 227 15.28 6.18 -4.16
CA ILE A 227 16.53 6.17 -3.40
C ILE A 227 17.68 6.69 -4.27
N THR A 228 17.79 6.24 -5.51
CA THR A 228 18.87 6.63 -6.43
C THR A 228 18.84 8.12 -6.71
N VAL A 229 17.67 8.67 -7.08
CA VAL A 229 17.47 10.12 -7.29
C VAL A 229 17.85 10.92 -6.05
N SER A 230 17.41 10.47 -4.87
CA SER A 230 17.75 11.12 -3.60
C SER A 230 19.24 11.08 -3.31
N THR A 231 19.92 9.98 -3.69
CA THR A 231 21.36 9.77 -3.47
C THR A 231 22.19 10.65 -4.38
N ILE A 232 21.79 10.80 -5.65
CA ILE A 232 22.40 11.75 -6.59
C ILE A 232 22.30 13.17 -6.03
N TRP A 233 21.10 13.59 -5.61
CA TRP A 233 20.85 14.91 -5.06
C TRP A 233 21.76 15.24 -3.87
N ILE A 234 21.87 14.34 -2.88
CA ILE A 234 22.74 14.60 -1.73
C ILE A 234 24.23 14.59 -2.10
N GLY A 235 24.62 13.80 -3.11
CA GLY A 235 25.97 13.81 -3.66
C GLY A 235 26.35 15.19 -4.23
N GLU A 236 25.45 15.78 -5.03
CA GLU A 236 25.61 17.15 -5.56
C GLU A 236 25.72 18.18 -4.44
N GLN A 237 24.85 18.10 -3.43
CA GLN A 237 24.88 19.00 -2.28
C GLN A 237 26.21 18.90 -1.51
N ILE A 238 26.70 17.69 -1.22
CA ILE A 238 27.98 17.48 -0.55
C ILE A 238 29.14 18.05 -1.39
N SER A 239 29.11 17.87 -2.71
CA SER A 239 30.11 18.43 -3.62
C SER A 239 30.13 19.96 -3.59
N GLU A 240 28.95 20.59 -3.65
CA GLU A 240 28.82 22.06 -3.55
C GLU A 240 29.37 22.59 -2.22
N TYR A 241 29.08 21.92 -1.11
CA TYR A 241 29.61 22.31 0.20
C TYR A 241 31.12 22.13 0.31
N ALA A 242 31.69 21.08 -0.30
CA ALA A 242 33.13 20.89 -0.38
C ALA A 242 33.82 22.03 -1.14
N GLN A 243 33.23 22.47 -2.27
CA GLN A 243 33.73 23.62 -3.03
C GLN A 243 33.68 24.92 -2.19
N LYS A 244 32.57 25.18 -1.50
CA LYS A 244 32.44 26.35 -0.60
C LYS A 244 33.49 26.33 0.52
N LEU A 245 33.78 25.16 1.09
CA LEU A 245 34.82 25.02 2.12
C LEU A 245 36.22 25.28 1.57
N ASN A 246 36.53 24.83 0.34
CA ASN A 246 37.81 25.12 -0.31
C ASN A 246 37.99 26.62 -0.54
N ILE A 247 36.97 27.33 -1.04
CA ILE A 247 37.01 28.79 -1.23
C ILE A 247 37.28 29.51 0.09
N ILE A 248 36.59 29.12 1.17
CA ILE A 248 36.79 29.70 2.51
C ILE A 248 38.24 29.46 3.00
N ASN A 249 38.80 28.28 2.70
CA ASN A 249 40.16 27.92 3.08
C ASN A 249 41.24 28.69 2.29
N GLU A 250 40.98 28.97 1.01
CA GLU A 250 41.87 29.75 0.13
C GLU A 250 41.87 31.23 0.49
N GLN A 251 40.68 31.82 0.68
CA GLN A 251 40.52 33.26 0.93
C GLN A 251 40.95 33.67 2.35
N LYS A 252 40.95 32.74 3.31
CA LYS A 252 41.29 32.96 4.73
C LYS A 252 40.66 34.24 5.32
N PRO A 253 39.32 34.41 5.21
CA PRO A 253 38.65 35.59 5.75
C PRO A 253 38.75 35.64 7.28
N VAL A 254 38.65 36.83 7.88
CA VAL A 254 38.77 37.03 9.34
C VAL A 254 37.79 36.16 10.15
N ASN A 255 36.62 35.85 9.58
CA ASN A 255 35.58 35.01 10.18
C ASN A 255 35.54 33.57 9.62
N GLN A 256 36.67 33.04 9.12
CA GLN A 256 36.79 31.72 8.48
C GLN A 256 36.10 30.59 9.24
N ILE A 257 36.32 30.49 10.56
CA ILE A 257 35.75 29.42 11.39
C ILE A 257 34.22 29.50 11.41
N GLN A 258 33.65 30.70 11.50
CA GLN A 258 32.20 30.90 11.55
C GLN A 258 31.55 30.55 10.22
N LEU A 259 32.16 30.98 9.10
CA LEU A 259 31.69 30.64 7.75
C LEU A 259 31.78 29.12 7.48
N ALA A 260 32.90 28.49 7.80
CA ALA A 260 33.07 27.04 7.64
C ALA A 260 32.04 26.26 8.48
N LYS A 261 31.83 26.67 9.75
CA LYS A 261 30.82 26.05 10.62
C LYS A 261 29.41 26.19 10.07
N ALA A 262 29.07 27.34 9.48
CA ALA A 262 27.76 27.54 8.84
C ALA A 262 27.57 26.60 7.65
N VAL A 263 28.55 26.49 6.74
CA VAL A 263 28.50 25.57 5.59
C VAL A 263 28.36 24.12 6.04
N ILE A 264 29.17 23.68 7.02
CA ILE A 264 29.11 22.31 7.56
C ILE A 264 27.74 22.01 8.19
N ASN A 265 27.17 22.97 8.92
CA ASN A 265 25.85 22.78 9.54
C ASN A 265 24.73 22.72 8.49
N THR A 266 24.83 23.49 7.40
CA THR A 266 23.90 23.39 6.27
C THR A 266 24.02 22.04 5.57
N SER A 267 25.25 21.54 5.37
CA SER A 267 25.49 20.18 4.85
C SER A 267 24.85 19.10 5.73
N ALA A 268 25.00 19.21 7.05
CA ALA A 268 24.36 18.29 7.99
C ALA A 268 22.82 18.32 7.90
N LYS A 269 22.21 19.48 7.65
CA LYS A 269 20.76 19.58 7.42
C LYS A 269 20.33 18.85 6.14
N ALA A 270 21.06 19.06 5.04
CA ALA A 270 20.79 18.36 3.78
C ALA A 270 20.93 16.84 3.93
N MET A 271 21.94 16.37 4.66
CA MET A 271 22.12 14.95 4.98
C MET A 271 20.95 14.35 5.77
N ASN A 272 20.39 15.09 6.74
CA ASN A 272 19.20 14.63 7.47
C ASN A 272 17.95 14.62 6.58
N GLN A 273 17.78 15.61 5.69
CA GLN A 273 16.70 15.59 4.71
C GLN A 273 16.82 14.41 3.77
N TYR A 274 18.03 14.07 3.32
CA TYR A 274 18.28 12.85 2.56
C TYR A 274 17.85 11.60 3.34
N ALA A 275 18.29 11.46 4.61
CA ALA A 275 17.92 10.32 5.44
C ALA A 275 16.39 10.17 5.60
N MET A 276 15.66 11.29 5.74
CA MET A 276 14.19 11.27 5.81
C MET A 276 13.55 10.87 4.47
N LYS A 277 14.09 11.36 3.35
CA LYS A 277 13.54 11.07 2.00
C LYS A 277 13.67 9.60 1.61
N ILE A 278 14.74 8.93 2.05
CA ILE A 278 14.97 7.52 1.72
C ILE A 278 14.31 6.54 2.69
N GLU A 279 13.78 7.00 3.82
CA GLU A 279 13.26 6.11 4.87
C GLU A 279 12.06 5.28 4.38
N GLN A 280 11.02 5.92 3.84
CA GLN A 280 9.86 5.21 3.31
C GLN A 280 10.20 4.35 2.07
N PRO A 281 10.97 4.85 1.08
CA PRO A 281 11.41 4.02 -0.05
C PRO A 281 12.19 2.77 0.37
N ILE A 282 13.02 2.83 1.42
CA ILE A 282 13.72 1.64 1.95
C ILE A 282 12.71 0.60 2.47
N GLN A 283 11.70 1.04 3.23
CA GLN A 283 10.68 0.11 3.74
C GLN A 283 9.85 -0.49 2.60
N ASN A 284 9.44 0.33 1.64
CA ASN A 284 8.69 -0.15 0.46
C ASN A 284 9.52 -1.19 -0.31
N TRP A 285 10.81 -0.94 -0.53
CA TRP A 285 11.72 -1.92 -1.15
C TRP A 285 11.74 -3.25 -0.40
N ILE A 286 11.90 -3.22 0.93
CA ILE A 286 11.93 -4.43 1.77
C ILE A 286 10.62 -5.19 1.65
N THR A 287 9.48 -4.53 1.90
CA THR A 287 8.17 -5.16 1.85
C THR A 287 7.86 -5.72 0.47
N SER A 288 8.07 -4.95 -0.60
CA SER A 288 7.79 -5.42 -1.96
C SER A 288 8.66 -6.63 -2.31
N PHE A 289 9.93 -6.67 -1.89
CA PHE A 289 10.78 -7.83 -2.15
C PHE A 289 10.36 -9.07 -1.33
N GLU A 290 9.95 -8.90 -0.07
CA GLU A 290 9.43 -10.00 0.74
C GLU A 290 8.17 -10.64 0.13
N GLU A 291 7.26 -9.81 -0.41
CA GLU A 291 6.09 -10.28 -1.15
C GLU A 291 6.46 -11.00 -2.46
N ILE A 292 7.46 -10.52 -3.20
CA ILE A 292 7.98 -11.20 -4.40
C ILE A 292 8.49 -12.60 -4.04
N VAL A 293 9.31 -12.71 -2.99
CA VAL A 293 9.84 -14.01 -2.54
C VAL A 293 8.72 -14.94 -2.12
N ARG A 294 7.72 -14.42 -1.39
CA ARG A 294 6.56 -15.20 -0.96
C ARG A 294 5.76 -15.72 -2.15
N ALA A 295 5.47 -14.87 -3.13
CA ALA A 295 4.74 -15.25 -4.32
C ALA A 295 5.49 -16.29 -5.16
N PHE A 296 6.81 -16.15 -5.30
CA PHE A 296 7.63 -17.16 -5.98
C PHE A 296 7.61 -18.51 -5.28
N LYS A 297 7.72 -18.54 -3.95
CA LYS A 297 7.62 -19.79 -3.18
C LYS A 297 6.25 -20.44 -3.36
N GLY A 298 5.18 -19.65 -3.36
CA GLY A 298 3.82 -20.11 -3.63
C GLY A 298 3.67 -20.70 -5.03
N LEU A 299 4.18 -20.03 -6.06
CA LEU A 299 4.20 -20.56 -7.43
C LEU A 299 4.92 -21.90 -7.53
N LEU A 300 6.02 -22.10 -6.79
CA LEU A 300 6.75 -23.37 -6.82
C LEU A 300 5.93 -24.53 -6.24
N GLN A 301 4.95 -24.24 -5.38
CA GLN A 301 4.04 -25.23 -4.80
C GLN A 301 2.83 -25.53 -5.71
N VAL A 302 2.55 -24.69 -6.71
CA VAL A 302 1.49 -24.95 -7.70
C VAL A 302 1.91 -26.12 -8.60
N SER A 303 0.94 -27.00 -8.91
CA SER A 303 1.14 -28.20 -9.75
C SER A 303 1.76 -27.86 -11.10
N ASP A 304 2.73 -28.68 -11.53
CA ASP A 304 3.45 -28.54 -12.79
C ASP A 304 2.53 -28.66 -14.03
N ASP A 305 1.40 -29.35 -13.90
CA ASP A 305 0.41 -29.49 -14.98
C ASP A 305 -0.27 -28.17 -15.38
N ILE A 306 -0.16 -27.13 -14.54
CA ILE A 306 -0.85 -25.85 -14.72
C ILE A 306 0.09 -24.76 -15.24
N ILE A 307 1.38 -24.81 -14.92
CA ILE A 307 2.36 -23.78 -15.28
C ILE A 307 3.22 -24.27 -16.44
N PRO A 308 3.09 -23.69 -17.65
CA PRO A 308 3.96 -24.02 -18.77
C PRO A 308 5.42 -23.75 -18.45
N GLU A 309 6.31 -24.54 -19.01
CA GLU A 309 7.76 -24.38 -18.84
C GLU A 309 8.26 -22.99 -19.29
N GLU A 310 7.63 -22.42 -20.32
CA GLU A 310 7.88 -21.05 -20.80
C GLU A 310 7.64 -20.00 -19.69
N SER A 311 6.62 -20.19 -18.85
CA SER A 311 6.32 -19.27 -17.74
C SER A 311 7.38 -19.32 -16.64
N TRP A 312 8.01 -20.48 -16.40
CA TRP A 312 9.16 -20.59 -15.49
C TRP A 312 10.40 -19.86 -16.02
N GLN A 313 10.59 -19.89 -17.34
CA GLN A 313 11.61 -19.10 -18.04
C GLN A 313 11.39 -17.60 -17.94
N GLU A 314 10.17 -17.12 -18.19
CA GLU A 314 9.82 -15.70 -18.05
C GLU A 314 10.06 -15.20 -16.62
N ASN A 315 9.60 -15.96 -15.64
CA ASN A 315 9.78 -15.67 -14.22
C ASN A 315 11.25 -15.58 -13.79
N LYS A 316 12.07 -16.50 -14.30
CA LYS A 316 13.52 -16.50 -14.06
C LYS A 316 14.20 -15.28 -14.68
N GLU A 317 13.84 -14.91 -15.90
CA GLU A 317 14.38 -13.71 -16.55
C GLU A 317 13.93 -12.42 -15.85
N ALA A 318 12.69 -12.37 -15.34
CA ALA A 318 12.21 -11.25 -14.53
C ALA A 318 13.03 -11.09 -13.23
N LEU A 319 13.30 -12.18 -12.51
CA LEU A 319 14.18 -12.17 -11.33
C LEU A 319 15.61 -11.70 -11.65
N ARG A 320 16.17 -12.16 -12.77
CA ARG A 320 17.50 -11.71 -13.23
C ARG A 320 17.53 -10.23 -13.55
N LEU A 321 16.49 -9.72 -14.20
CA LEU A 321 16.39 -8.30 -14.54
C LEU A 321 16.30 -7.44 -13.27
N LEU A 322 15.53 -7.89 -12.28
CA LEU A 322 15.48 -7.24 -10.96
C LEU A 322 16.85 -7.25 -10.28
N LEU A 323 17.57 -8.39 -10.29
CA LEU A 323 18.92 -8.48 -9.73
C LEU A 323 19.92 -7.55 -10.43
N ASN A 324 19.88 -7.45 -11.75
CA ASN A 324 20.75 -6.55 -12.51
C ASN A 324 20.52 -5.08 -12.13
N ASN A 325 19.25 -4.68 -11.94
CA ASN A 325 18.92 -3.33 -11.48
C ASN A 325 19.44 -3.06 -10.06
N VAL A 326 19.34 -4.05 -9.18
CA VAL A 326 19.88 -3.99 -7.82
C VAL A 326 21.40 -3.88 -7.82
N ASP A 327 22.10 -4.67 -8.63
CA ASP A 327 23.57 -4.68 -8.72
C ASP A 327 24.13 -3.33 -9.19
N SER A 328 23.52 -2.72 -10.20
CA SER A 328 23.95 -1.42 -10.72
C SER A 328 23.85 -0.31 -9.65
N SER A 329 22.82 -0.37 -8.80
CA SER A 329 22.59 0.58 -7.71
C SER A 329 23.47 0.29 -6.49
N TYR A 330 23.72 -0.98 -6.19
CA TYR A 330 24.45 -1.41 -4.99
C TYR A 330 25.86 -0.84 -4.94
N GLY A 331 26.62 -0.92 -6.04
CA GLY A 331 27.99 -0.40 -6.09
C GLY A 331 28.07 1.10 -5.77
N GLN A 332 27.13 1.88 -6.30
CA GLN A 332 27.05 3.33 -6.04
C GLN A 332 26.70 3.62 -4.57
N LEU A 333 25.75 2.88 -3.99
CA LEU A 333 25.35 3.03 -2.60
C LEU A 333 26.49 2.67 -1.63
N VAL A 334 27.27 1.63 -1.94
CA VAL A 334 28.44 1.24 -1.13
C VAL A 334 29.52 2.32 -1.15
N GLU A 335 29.85 2.86 -2.32
CA GLU A 335 30.84 3.95 -2.41
C GLU A 335 30.36 5.23 -1.73
N PHE A 336 29.08 5.56 -1.89
CA PHE A 336 28.47 6.69 -1.17
C PHE A 336 28.50 6.49 0.34
N TYR A 337 28.14 5.30 0.84
CA TYR A 337 28.23 4.94 2.26
C TYR A 337 29.65 5.12 2.80
N LYS A 338 30.67 4.63 2.08
CA LYS A 338 32.09 4.79 2.46
C LYS A 338 32.48 6.26 2.52
N SER A 339 32.09 7.05 1.52
CA SER A 339 32.35 8.49 1.46
C SER A 339 31.74 9.22 2.66
N VAL A 340 30.45 8.99 2.94
CA VAL A 340 29.76 9.59 4.09
C VAL A 340 30.41 9.17 5.40
N LYS A 341 30.74 7.88 5.58
CA LYS A 341 31.40 7.35 6.78
C LYS A 341 32.77 7.99 7.02
N GLY A 342 33.50 8.26 5.94
CA GLY A 342 34.81 8.90 5.92
C GLY A 342 34.82 10.39 6.26
N LEU A 343 33.66 11.06 6.27
CA LEU A 343 33.60 12.50 6.56
C LEU A 343 34.19 12.85 7.95
N PRO A 344 34.99 13.93 8.04
CA PRO A 344 35.67 14.34 9.26
C PRO A 344 34.67 14.83 10.33
N LYS A 345 35.03 14.61 11.60
CA LYS A 345 34.21 15.00 12.76
C LYS A 345 34.44 16.47 13.11
N MET A 346 33.79 17.37 12.37
CA MET A 346 34.00 18.82 12.50
C MET A 346 33.03 19.50 13.46
N THR A 347 31.75 19.12 13.42
CA THR A 347 30.69 19.66 14.29
C THR A 347 29.79 18.55 14.81
N GLN A 348 29.06 18.80 15.90
CA GLN A 348 28.07 17.84 16.40
C GLN A 348 26.99 17.54 15.35
N TYR A 349 26.53 18.54 14.59
CA TYR A 349 25.52 18.37 13.56
C TYR A 349 25.96 17.39 12.47
N ILE A 350 27.18 17.52 11.94
CA ILE A 350 27.68 16.60 10.91
C ILE A 350 27.94 15.20 11.46
N ILE A 351 28.35 15.08 12.74
CA ILE A 351 28.52 13.78 13.41
C ILE A 351 27.19 13.04 13.50
N LEU A 352 26.12 13.71 13.94
CA LEU A 352 24.79 13.12 14.07
C LEU A 352 24.18 12.80 12.70
N ALA A 353 24.29 13.73 11.74
CA ALA A 353 23.80 13.51 10.37
C ALA A 353 24.50 12.33 9.69
N LYS A 354 25.84 12.21 9.86
CA LYS A 354 26.60 11.06 9.38
C LYS A 354 26.08 9.75 9.96
N LYS A 355 25.87 9.68 11.27
CA LYS A 355 25.34 8.47 11.92
C LYS A 355 23.97 8.09 11.37
N ASN A 356 23.09 9.07 11.19
CA ASN A 356 21.74 8.85 10.66
C ASN A 356 21.78 8.30 9.23
N VAL A 357 22.49 8.98 8.32
CA VAL A 357 22.65 8.55 6.93
C VAL A 357 23.30 7.16 6.83
N CYS A 358 24.39 6.93 7.56
CA CYS A 358 25.04 5.62 7.58
C CYS A 358 24.11 4.51 8.11
N SER A 359 23.23 4.81 9.07
CA SER A 359 22.27 3.83 9.59
C SER A 359 21.27 3.42 8.51
N LYS A 360 20.67 4.37 7.81
CA LYS A 360 19.68 4.11 6.75
C LYS A 360 20.30 3.42 5.54
N LEU A 361 21.47 3.87 5.11
CA LEU A 361 22.20 3.21 4.02
C LEU A 361 22.61 1.78 4.40
N LYS A 362 23.00 1.53 5.65
CA LYS A 362 23.32 0.19 6.10
C LYS A 362 22.11 -0.73 6.06
N GLU A 363 20.96 -0.27 6.55
CA GLU A 363 19.70 -1.02 6.49
C GLU A 363 19.34 -1.42 5.05
N LEU A 364 19.48 -0.48 4.11
CA LEU A 364 19.27 -0.73 2.68
C LEU A 364 20.27 -1.71 2.08
N LEU A 365 21.57 -1.55 2.38
CA LEU A 365 22.59 -2.46 1.86
C LEU A 365 22.40 -3.88 2.40
N ASP A 366 22.15 -4.01 3.70
CA ASP A 366 21.87 -5.29 4.35
C ASP A 366 20.60 -5.94 3.77
N SER A 367 19.57 -5.15 3.43
CA SER A 367 18.35 -5.68 2.80
C SER A 367 18.61 -6.13 1.36
N ILE A 368 19.33 -5.33 0.56
CA ILE A 368 19.74 -5.71 -0.79
C ILE A 368 20.53 -7.01 -0.78
N ASP A 369 21.48 -7.19 0.16
CA ASP A 369 22.26 -8.42 0.25
C ASP A 369 21.39 -9.65 0.54
N ARG A 370 20.43 -9.52 1.47
CA ARG A 370 19.41 -10.57 1.70
C ARG A 370 18.58 -10.85 0.46
N CYS A 371 18.19 -9.80 -0.27
CA CYS A 371 17.41 -9.94 -1.49
C CYS A 371 18.16 -10.73 -2.56
N LYS A 372 19.45 -10.43 -2.76
CA LYS A 372 20.30 -11.17 -3.71
C LYS A 372 20.40 -12.64 -3.36
N ILE A 373 20.54 -12.98 -2.09
CA ILE A 373 20.59 -14.37 -1.64
C ILE A 373 19.28 -15.08 -1.98
N SER A 374 18.13 -14.54 -1.53
CA SER A 374 16.82 -15.13 -1.79
C SER A 374 16.50 -15.26 -3.28
N ALA A 375 16.87 -14.27 -4.09
CA ALA A 375 16.64 -14.30 -5.54
C ALA A 375 17.46 -15.40 -6.22
N ASN A 376 18.73 -15.57 -5.85
CA ASN A 376 19.56 -16.65 -6.38
C ASN A 376 19.03 -18.03 -5.95
N GLU A 377 18.59 -18.19 -4.70
CA GLU A 377 17.94 -19.41 -4.24
C GLU A 377 16.69 -19.74 -5.07
N MET A 378 15.86 -18.73 -5.38
CA MET A 378 14.69 -18.93 -6.24
C MET A 378 15.06 -19.30 -7.67
N ILE A 379 16.09 -18.66 -8.24
CA ILE A 379 16.59 -19.03 -9.58
C ILE A 379 17.07 -20.48 -9.60
N ASP A 380 17.77 -20.94 -8.56
CA ASP A 380 18.24 -22.32 -8.45
C ASP A 380 17.08 -23.31 -8.33
N LEU A 381 16.02 -22.96 -7.58
CA LEU A 381 14.80 -23.77 -7.49
C LEU A 381 14.07 -23.86 -8.84
N ILE A 382 13.97 -22.74 -9.57
CA ILE A 382 13.39 -22.71 -10.90
C ILE A 382 14.21 -23.57 -11.86
N ASN A 383 15.55 -23.44 -11.85
CA ASN A 383 16.43 -24.28 -12.66
C ASN A 383 16.23 -25.77 -12.40
N LYS A 384 16.05 -26.16 -11.14
CA LYS A 384 15.78 -27.54 -10.77
C LYS A 384 14.44 -28.03 -11.32
N LYS A 385 13.37 -27.23 -11.19
CA LYS A 385 12.05 -27.57 -11.76
C LYS A 385 12.12 -27.81 -13.27
N LEU A 386 12.81 -26.92 -13.99
CA LEU A 386 12.97 -27.01 -15.45
C LEU A 386 13.75 -28.24 -15.88
N PHE A 387 14.80 -28.59 -15.13
CA PHE A 387 15.58 -29.80 -15.41
C PHE A 387 14.79 -31.08 -15.13
N ASP A 388 13.93 -31.08 -14.10
CA ASP A 388 13.08 -32.23 -13.78
C ASP A 388 11.97 -32.42 -14.83
N SER A 389 11.45 -31.35 -15.43
CA SER A 389 10.48 -31.43 -16.55
C SER A 389 11.08 -31.92 -17.87
N ASP A 390 12.35 -31.66 -18.14
CA ASP A 390 13.08 -32.15 -19.33
C ASP A 390 13.39 -33.67 -19.29
N ASN A 391 13.32 -34.29 -18.11
CA ASN A 391 13.67 -35.71 -17.88
C ASN A 391 12.45 -36.64 -17.69
N LEU A 392 11.24 -36.12 -17.87
CA LEU A 392 9.95 -36.84 -17.89
C LEU A 392 9.46 -37.02 -19.32
#